data_AF-A0A1Y4LC91-F1
#
_entry.id   AF-A0A1Y4LC91-F1
#
_cell.length_a   1.000
_cell.length_b   1.000
_cell.length_c   1.000
_cell.angle_alpha   90.00
_cell.angle_beta   90.00
_cell.angle_gamma   90.00
#
_symmetry.space_group_name_H-M   'P 1'
#
loop_
_entity.id
_entity.type
_entity.pdbx_description
1 polymer ?
#
loop_
_entity_poly.entity_id
_entity_poly.type
_entity_poly.pdbx_seq_one_letter_code
_entity_poly.pdbx_strand_id
1 'polypeptide(L)'
;MPKSGKFTDFRTWKEGRTLRETLYDFCIRTGQQTLLQEWDAERNAPLTPKDLSYGSKKKVWWICEQGHVWCASIASRTGGKRCGCPVCAGKVKAQKQAYYAEMIAEHKKNDR
;
A
#
# COMPACT_ATOMS: atom_id res chain seq x y z
N MET A 1 -46.14 7.22 -23.70
CA MET A 1 -44.96 8.13 -23.70
C MET A 1 -44.30 8.08 -22.34
N PRO A 2 -43.05 7.62 -22.19
CA PRO A 2 -42.36 7.70 -20.90
C PRO A 2 -41.53 8.99 -20.81
N LYS A 3 -41.64 9.65 -19.66
CA LYS A 3 -40.91 10.86 -19.29
C LYS A 3 -39.48 10.53 -18.84
N SER A 4 -38.55 11.28 -19.41
CA SER A 4 -37.17 11.62 -19.03
C SER A 4 -36.66 11.35 -17.59
N GLY A 5 -35.45 10.77 -17.53
CA GLY A 5 -34.41 11.00 -16.50
C GLY A 5 -34.49 10.11 -15.25
N LYS A 6 -33.47 9.35 -14.83
CA LYS A 6 -32.02 9.64 -14.82
C LYS A 6 -31.22 8.37 -15.15
N PHE A 7 -30.12 8.56 -15.85
CA PHE A 7 -29.11 7.54 -16.17
C PHE A 7 -28.63 6.81 -14.91
N THR A 8 -28.96 5.53 -14.80
CA THR A 8 -28.14 4.58 -14.04
C THR A 8 -27.73 3.51 -15.03
N ASP A 9 -26.48 3.61 -15.48
CA ASP A 9 -25.87 2.69 -16.43
C ASP A 9 -25.99 1.25 -15.92
N PHE A 10 -26.58 0.44 -16.79
CA PHE A 10 -26.73 -1.00 -16.67
C PHE A 10 -25.40 -1.65 -17.05
N ARG A 11 -24.56 -1.98 -16.07
CA ARG A 11 -23.56 -3.05 -16.23
C ARG A 11 -23.22 -3.73 -14.89
N THR A 12 -23.78 -4.94 -14.78
CA THR A 12 -23.13 -6.15 -14.25
C THR A 12 -22.94 -6.29 -12.73
N TRP A 13 -23.94 -6.89 -12.09
CA TRP A 13 -23.75 -7.81 -10.98
C TRP A 13 -23.32 -9.18 -11.52
N LYS A 14 -22.01 -9.47 -11.57
CA LYS A 14 -21.34 -10.79 -11.38
C LYS A 14 -19.82 -10.59 -11.54
N GLU A 15 -19.06 -11.05 -10.55
CA GLU A 15 -17.59 -11.26 -10.53
C GLU A 15 -16.63 -10.06 -10.63
N GLY A 16 -15.58 -10.08 -9.77
CA GLY A 16 -14.38 -9.25 -9.92
C GLY A 16 -14.34 -7.98 -9.08
N ARG A 17 -13.56 -7.98 -7.98
CA ARG A 17 -13.22 -6.73 -7.27
C ARG A 17 -12.38 -5.86 -8.20
N THR A 18 -12.99 -4.90 -8.89
CA THR A 18 -12.27 -3.84 -9.57
C THR A 18 -11.46 -3.05 -8.54
N LEU A 19 -10.22 -2.72 -8.89
CA LEU A 19 -9.36 -1.88 -8.06
C LEU A 19 -10.06 -0.52 -7.89
N ARG A 20 -10.44 -0.13 -6.67
CA ARG A 20 -11.14 1.15 -6.42
C ARG A 20 -10.35 2.36 -6.95
N GLU A 21 -9.04 2.38 -6.66
CA GLU A 21 -8.06 3.39 -7.07
C GLU A 21 -6.67 2.83 -6.72
N THR A 22 -5.65 3.05 -7.55
CA THR A 22 -4.27 2.60 -7.27
C THR A 22 -3.65 3.39 -6.12
N LEU A 23 -2.60 2.86 -5.47
CA LEU A 23 -1.81 3.65 -4.51
C LEU A 23 -1.21 4.89 -5.19
N TYR A 24 -0.72 4.75 -6.42
CA TYR A 24 -0.19 5.86 -7.21
C TYR A 24 -1.23 6.99 -7.37
N ASP A 25 -2.40 6.68 -7.93
CA ASP A 25 -3.44 7.67 -8.23
C ASP A 25 -3.96 8.34 -6.95
N PHE A 26 -4.14 7.56 -5.88
CA PHE A 26 -4.50 8.08 -4.56
C PHE A 26 -3.49 9.12 -4.05
N CYS A 27 -2.19 8.81 -4.15
CA CYS A 27 -1.12 9.71 -3.69
C CYS A 27 -1.09 11.01 -4.48
N ILE A 28 -1.25 10.94 -5.82
CA ILE A 28 -1.32 12.13 -6.67
C ILE A 28 -2.55 12.96 -6.32
N ARG A 29 -3.74 12.35 -6.24
CA ARG A 29 -5.01 13.04 -5.95
C ARG A 29 -5.02 13.71 -4.57
N THR A 30 -4.42 13.07 -3.56
CA THR A 30 -4.46 13.57 -2.16
C THR A 30 -3.23 14.36 -1.74
N GLY A 31 -2.24 14.53 -2.63
CA GLY A 31 -0.97 15.20 -2.31
C GLY A 31 -0.03 14.38 -1.40
N GLN A 32 -0.29 13.09 -1.19
CA GLN A 32 0.51 12.21 -0.32
C GLN A 32 1.69 11.56 -1.06
N GLN A 33 2.43 12.37 -1.82
CA GLN A 33 3.52 11.89 -2.68
C GLN A 33 4.70 11.32 -1.89
N THR A 34 4.84 11.69 -0.61
CA THR A 34 5.84 11.09 0.30
C THR A 34 5.69 9.58 0.42
N LEU A 35 4.47 9.03 0.30
CA LEU A 35 4.27 7.58 0.26
C LEU A 35 4.93 6.93 -0.96
N LEU A 36 4.98 7.61 -2.10
CA LEU A 36 5.64 7.10 -3.29
C LEU A 36 7.16 7.16 -3.16
N GLN A 37 7.69 8.17 -2.48
CA GLN A 37 9.11 8.28 -2.15
C GLN A 37 9.54 7.21 -1.13
N GLU A 38 8.65 6.87 -0.20
CA GLU A 38 8.92 5.82 0.79
C GLU A 38 8.77 4.40 0.24
N TRP A 39 8.38 4.21 -1.03
CA TRP A 39 8.25 2.89 -1.63
C TRP A 39 9.62 2.28 -1.95
N ASP A 40 9.93 1.13 -1.35
CA ASP A 40 11.17 0.39 -1.65
C ASP A 40 10.97 -0.44 -2.95
N ALA A 41 11.38 0.13 -4.09
CA ALA A 41 11.16 -0.48 -5.41
C ALA A 41 11.93 -1.80 -5.59
N GLU A 42 13.14 -1.90 -5.04
CA GLU A 42 13.98 -3.08 -5.15
C GLU A 42 13.36 -4.27 -4.43
N ARG A 43 12.92 -4.09 -3.17
CA ARG A 43 12.35 -5.17 -2.37
C ARG A 43 10.92 -5.53 -2.74
N ASN A 44 10.19 -4.63 -3.38
CA ASN A 44 8.81 -4.88 -3.79
C ASN A 44 8.69 -5.39 -5.23
N ALA A 45 9.77 -5.38 -6.03
CA ALA A 45 9.77 -5.90 -7.38
C ALA A 45 9.17 -7.33 -7.46
N PRO A 46 8.32 -7.62 -8.47
CA PRO A 46 7.98 -6.77 -9.61
C PRO A 46 6.80 -5.80 -9.36
N LEU A 47 6.32 -5.66 -8.13
CA LEU A 47 5.17 -4.82 -7.82
C LEU A 47 5.53 -3.34 -7.83
N THR A 48 4.59 -2.53 -8.31
CA THR A 48 4.63 -1.08 -8.31
C THR A 48 3.43 -0.49 -7.57
N PRO A 49 3.47 0.80 -7.18
CA PRO A 49 2.30 1.50 -6.63
C PRO A 49 1.07 1.53 -7.55
N LYS A 50 1.22 1.21 -8.84
CA LYS A 50 0.11 1.13 -9.80
C LYS A 50 -0.59 -0.23 -9.79
N ASP A 51 0.04 -1.26 -9.23
CA ASP A 51 -0.49 -2.64 -9.21
C ASP A 51 -1.40 -2.92 -8.01
N LEU A 52 -1.39 -2.04 -7.01
CA LEU A 52 -2.06 -2.26 -5.72
C LEU A 52 -2.97 -1.10 -5.36
N SER A 53 -4.10 -1.39 -4.72
CA SER A 53 -5.02 -0.35 -4.27
C SER A 53 -4.51 0.34 -3.02
N TYR A 54 -4.86 1.61 -2.86
CA TYR A 54 -4.54 2.37 -1.63
C TYR A 54 -5.10 1.70 -0.36
N GLY A 55 -6.18 0.92 -0.47
CA GLY A 55 -6.80 0.18 0.63
C GLY A 55 -6.27 -1.25 0.83
N SER A 56 -5.19 -1.65 0.15
CA SER A 56 -4.69 -3.02 0.20
C SER A 56 -4.12 -3.39 1.56
N LYS A 57 -4.50 -4.56 2.08
CA LYS A 57 -3.91 -5.16 3.29
C LYS A 57 -2.55 -5.81 3.03
N LYS A 58 -2.09 -5.86 1.77
CA LYS A 58 -0.80 -6.44 1.39
C LYS A 58 0.32 -5.69 2.10
N LYS A 59 1.18 -6.43 2.81
CA LYS A 59 2.40 -5.90 3.40
C LYS A 59 3.45 -5.75 2.32
N VAL A 60 4.02 -4.56 2.25
CA VAL A 60 5.08 -4.17 1.31
C VAL A 60 6.20 -3.51 2.09
N TRP A 61 7.36 -3.41 1.47
CA TRP A 61 8.53 -2.75 2.03
C TRP A 61 8.45 -1.25 1.82
N TRP A 62 8.76 -0.52 2.88
CA TRP A 62 8.87 0.93 2.89
C TRP A 62 10.25 1.31 3.39
N ILE A 63 10.79 2.41 2.88
CA ILE A 63 12.06 3.00 3.30
C ILE A 63 11.83 4.49 3.57
N CYS A 64 12.28 5.02 4.71
CA CYS A 64 12.20 6.46 4.94
C CYS A 64 13.48 7.16 4.51
N GLU A 65 13.46 8.49 4.47
CA GLU A 65 14.61 9.34 4.10
C GLU A 65 15.87 9.08 4.97
N GLN A 66 15.68 8.59 6.20
CA GLN A 66 16.79 8.21 7.11
C GLN A 66 17.33 6.79 6.84
N GLY A 67 16.84 6.11 5.80
CA GLY A 67 17.28 4.76 5.42
C GLY A 67 16.68 3.62 6.25
N HIS A 68 15.74 3.88 7.16
CA HIS A 68 15.09 2.81 7.91
C HIS A 68 14.11 2.05 7.01
N VAL A 69 14.22 0.73 6.92
CA VAL A 69 13.38 -0.13 6.06
C VAL A 69 12.39 -0.96 6.87
N TRP A 70 11.07 -0.86 6.65
CA TRP A 70 10.10 -1.64 7.41
C TRP A 70 8.98 -2.21 6.54
N CYS A 71 8.30 -3.23 7.05
CA CYS A 71 7.11 -3.79 6.43
C CYS A 71 5.83 -3.22 7.04
N ALA A 72 4.93 -2.71 6.21
CA ALA A 72 3.59 -2.30 6.62
C ALA A 72 2.58 -2.54 5.49
N SER A 73 1.30 -2.67 5.85
CA SER A 73 0.24 -2.74 4.86
C SER A 73 0.03 -1.38 4.19
N ILE A 74 -0.39 -1.37 2.92
CA ILE A 74 -0.72 -0.11 2.23
C ILE A 74 -1.87 0.62 2.95
N ALA A 75 -2.91 -0.11 3.36
CA ALA A 75 -4.05 0.44 4.09
C ALA A 75 -3.65 1.16 5.40
N SER A 76 -2.64 0.67 6.12
CA SER A 76 -2.15 1.34 7.35
C SER A 76 -1.40 2.64 7.08
N ARG A 77 -0.87 2.82 5.86
CA ARG A 77 -0.15 4.01 5.43
C ARG A 77 -1.07 5.09 4.84
N THR A 78 -2.17 4.68 4.22
CA THR A 78 -3.12 5.57 3.50
C THR A 78 -4.39 5.90 4.30
N GLY A 79 -4.74 5.08 5.31
CA GLY A 79 -5.98 5.21 6.08
C GLY A 79 -6.05 6.44 6.99
N GLY A 80 -7.15 6.58 7.75
CA GLY A 80 -7.36 7.75 8.61
C GLY A 80 -6.36 7.87 9.78
N LYS A 81 -5.84 6.74 10.28
CA LYS A 81 -4.79 6.68 11.33
C LYS A 81 -3.47 6.22 10.71
N ARG A 82 -2.84 7.09 9.91
CA ARG A 82 -1.61 6.77 9.17
C ARG A 82 -0.46 6.48 10.12
N CYS A 83 0.31 5.44 9.84
CA CYS A 83 1.57 5.16 10.53
C CYS A 83 2.77 5.55 9.66
N GLY A 84 3.82 6.08 10.29
CA GLY A 84 5.10 6.40 9.66
C GLY A 84 6.15 5.30 9.88
N CYS A 85 7.41 5.66 9.66
CA CYS A 85 8.54 4.82 10.06
C CYS A 85 8.51 4.52 11.58
N PRO A 86 8.52 3.25 12.01
CA PRO A 86 8.45 2.90 13.43
C PRO A 86 9.71 3.27 14.21
N VAL A 87 10.86 3.37 13.53
CA VAL A 87 12.12 3.79 14.14
C VAL A 87 12.10 5.30 14.40
N CYS A 88 11.72 6.10 13.42
CA CYS A 88 11.57 7.55 13.60
C CYS A 88 10.51 7.89 14.66
N ALA A 89 9.49 7.05 14.82
CA ALA A 89 8.48 7.19 15.86
C ALA A 89 8.92 6.69 17.26
N GLY A 90 10.16 6.20 17.42
CA GLY A 90 10.68 5.68 18.69
C GLY A 90 10.04 4.37 19.16
N LYS A 91 9.27 3.69 18.30
CA LYS A 91 8.55 2.45 18.64
C LYS A 91 9.42 1.20 18.53
N VAL A 92 10.47 1.27 17.71
CA VAL A 92 11.40 0.17 17.44
C VAL A 92 12.83 0.72 17.47
N LYS A 93 13.77 -0.04 18.04
CA LYS A 93 15.20 0.29 17.98
C LYS A 93 15.75 0.02 16.57
N ALA A 94 16.50 0.97 16.02
CA ALA A 94 17.09 0.91 14.67
C ALA A 94 17.91 -0.38 14.40
N GLN A 95 18.56 -0.91 15.44
CA GLN A 95 19.41 -2.11 15.36
C GLN A 95 18.66 -3.40 14.99
N LYS A 96 17.33 -3.46 15.18
CA LYS A 96 16.51 -4.64 14.85
C LYS A 96 15.97 -4.64 13.40
N GLN A 97 16.25 -3.61 12.61
CA GLN A 97 15.65 -3.43 11.29
C GLN A 97 16.08 -4.52 10.28
N ALA A 98 17.35 -4.93 10.30
CA ALA A 98 17.89 -5.99 9.44
C ALA A 98 17.31 -7.38 9.77
N TYR A 99 17.10 -7.66 11.05
CA TYR A 99 16.49 -8.91 11.53
C TYR A 99 15.07 -9.15 10.97
N TYR A 100 14.26 -8.10 10.84
CA TYR A 100 12.91 -8.23 10.28
C TYR A 100 12.88 -8.45 8.76
N ALA A 101 13.95 -8.07 8.04
CA ALA A 101 14.07 -8.32 6.60
C ALA A 101 14.16 -9.82 6.29
N GLU A 102 14.93 -10.55 7.08
CA GLU A 102 15.21 -11.98 6.91
C GLU A 102 14.01 -12.84 7.34
N MET A 103 13.40 -12.54 8.49
CA MET A 103 12.26 -13.31 9.04
C MET A 103 10.98 -13.25 8.18
N ILE A 104 10.73 -12.13 7.47
CA ILE A 104 9.56 -11.99 6.58
C ILE A 104 9.76 -12.74 5.26
N ALA A 105 11.00 -12.85 4.79
CA ALA A 105 11.33 -13.66 3.61
C ALA A 105 11.09 -15.16 3.85
N GLU A 106 11.25 -15.64 5.09
CA GLU A 106 10.94 -17.02 5.47
C GLU A 106 9.44 -17.31 5.53
N HIS A 107 8.60 -16.40 6.04
CA HIS A 107 7.14 -16.62 6.06
C HIS A 107 6.54 -16.73 4.65
N LYS A 108 7.09 -16.03 3.65
CA LYS A 108 6.67 -16.17 2.24
C LYS A 108 7.00 -17.54 1.63
N LYS A 109 7.90 -18.33 2.24
CA LYS A 109 8.22 -19.70 1.81
C LYS A 109 7.25 -20.74 2.38
N ASN A 110 6.58 -20.42 3.49
CA ASN A 110 5.70 -21.35 4.22
C ASN A 110 4.20 -21.19 3.91
N ASP A 111 3.81 -20.14 3.16
CA ASP A 111 2.44 -19.92 2.69
C ASP A 111 2.22 -20.44 1.24
N ARG A 112 3.01 -21.43 0.79
CA ARG A 112 2.83 -22.13 -0.50
C ARG A 112 2.29 -23.54 -0.32
#